data_AF-A0A839UMY5-F1
#
_entry.id   AF-A0A839UMY5-F1
#
_cell.length_a   1.000
_cell.length_b   1.000
_cell.length_c   1.000
_cell.angle_alpha   90.00
_cell.angle_beta   90.00
_cell.angle_gamma   90.00
#
_symmetry.space_group_name_H-M   'P 1'
#
loop_
_entity.id
_entity.type
_entity.pdbx_description
1 polymer ?
#
loop_
_entity_poly.entity_id
_entity_poly.type
_entity_poly.pdbx_seq_one_letter_code
_entity_poly.pdbx_strand_id
1 'polypeptide(L)'
;MLLYKYRGIQGFRFFTDIILKNRLYAAPYFDLNDPMEGRYLYSQSDGKIDEDMARVLKGEKDKIRVCSLSRDPNNELMWSHYAEGHKGVAIGVEINSPKYTVRPIIYDGLHRIGRNNFNAGSAIDILSHKLDVWEYEAEERIFTPNKQYVDVEIKQIICGSRMSTQDKGFITELVEKINPSIEIINARTNSAYV
;
A
#
# COMPACT_ATOMS: atom_id res chain seq x y z
N MET A 1 2.14 -15.29 -2.79
CA MET A 1 1.37 -14.31 -3.60
C MET A 1 2.27 -13.11 -3.80
N LEU A 2 2.43 -12.66 -5.03
CA LEU A 2 3.27 -11.51 -5.38
C LEU A 2 2.42 -10.25 -5.40
N LEU A 3 2.84 -9.23 -4.66
CA LEU A 3 2.18 -7.93 -4.54
C LEU A 3 3.17 -6.80 -4.87
N TYR A 4 2.67 -5.64 -5.29
CA TYR A 4 3.50 -4.59 -5.87
C TYR A 4 3.44 -3.29 -5.07
N LYS A 5 4.63 -2.76 -4.76
CA LYS A 5 4.79 -1.39 -4.26
C LYS A 5 5.27 -0.48 -5.38
N TYR A 6 4.42 0.41 -5.83
CA TYR A 6 4.79 1.50 -6.72
C TYR A 6 5.57 2.58 -5.96
N ARG A 7 6.67 3.04 -6.54
CA ARG A 7 7.53 4.04 -5.91
C ARG A 7 8.28 4.87 -6.93
N GLY A 8 8.30 6.17 -6.70
CA GLY A 8 9.28 7.08 -7.28
C GLY A 8 10.71 6.78 -6.86
N ILE A 9 11.68 7.20 -7.67
CA ILE A 9 13.11 6.98 -7.41
C ILE A 9 13.84 8.25 -6.96
N GLN A 10 13.22 9.43 -7.03
CA GLN A 10 13.80 10.67 -6.47
C GLN A 10 13.98 10.58 -4.95
N GLY A 11 13.06 9.90 -4.27
CA GLY A 11 13.15 9.54 -2.85
C GLY A 11 14.12 8.38 -2.58
N PHE A 12 15.33 8.45 -3.14
CA PHE A 12 16.27 7.32 -3.26
C PHE A 12 16.58 6.62 -1.93
N ARG A 13 16.55 7.34 -0.79
CA ARG A 13 16.73 6.75 0.55
C ARG A 13 15.69 5.68 0.88
N PHE A 14 14.43 5.89 0.49
CA PHE A 14 13.37 4.91 0.77
C PHE A 14 13.50 3.69 -0.13
N PHE A 15 13.79 3.91 -1.42
CA PHE A 15 14.05 2.81 -2.34
C PHE A 15 15.21 1.94 -1.85
N THR A 16 16.35 2.55 -1.52
CA THR A 16 17.52 1.84 -0.99
C THR A 16 17.23 1.13 0.33
N ASP A 17 16.48 1.72 1.27
CA ASP A 17 16.10 1.04 2.51
C ASP A 17 15.32 -0.25 2.24
N ILE A 18 14.37 -0.22 1.28
CA ILE A 18 13.59 -1.39 0.91
C ILE A 18 14.52 -2.51 0.44
N ILE A 19 15.39 -2.23 -0.54
CA ILE A 19 16.29 -3.23 -1.11
C ILE A 19 17.30 -3.75 -0.08
N LEU A 20 17.90 -2.86 0.72
CA LEU A 20 18.94 -3.21 1.70
C LEU A 20 18.40 -3.95 2.92
N LYS A 21 17.15 -3.67 3.32
CA LYS A 21 16.58 -4.18 4.58
C LYS A 21 15.44 -5.16 4.39
N ASN A 22 15.01 -5.42 3.15
CA ASN A 22 13.89 -6.31 2.84
C ASN A 22 12.65 -5.96 3.67
N ARG A 23 12.29 -4.67 3.68
CA ARG A 23 11.16 -4.16 4.46
C ARG A 23 10.42 -3.03 3.76
N LEU A 24 9.15 -2.90 4.07
CA LEU A 24 8.30 -1.80 3.62
C LEU A 24 7.81 -1.00 4.82
N TYR A 25 7.76 0.33 4.66
CA TYR A 25 7.15 1.20 5.67
C TYR A 25 5.62 1.00 5.70
N ALA A 26 5.08 0.89 6.92
CA ALA A 26 3.66 0.89 7.21
C ALA A 26 3.28 2.21 7.88
N ALA A 27 2.44 2.99 7.23
CA ALA A 27 2.06 4.33 7.65
C ALA A 27 0.86 4.30 8.61
N PRO A 28 0.71 5.29 9.52
CA PRO A 28 -0.60 5.54 10.11
C PRO A 28 -1.62 5.90 9.03
N TYR A 29 -2.90 5.61 9.28
CA TYR A 29 -3.95 5.86 8.29
C TYR A 29 -4.07 7.34 7.90
N PHE A 30 -3.79 8.27 8.82
CA PHE A 30 -3.86 9.71 8.55
C PHE A 30 -2.71 10.26 7.69
N ASP A 31 -1.69 9.44 7.37
CA ASP A 31 -0.62 9.78 6.43
C ASP A 31 -0.84 9.16 5.03
N LEU A 32 -1.93 8.40 4.83
CA LEU A 32 -2.27 7.85 3.52
C LEU A 32 -2.83 8.95 2.60
N ASN A 33 -2.78 8.69 1.29
CA ASN A 33 -3.07 9.69 0.27
C ASN A 33 -4.56 9.96 0.04
N ASP A 34 -5.45 9.08 0.52
CA ASP A 34 -6.90 9.27 0.41
C ASP A 34 -7.41 10.11 1.59
N PRO A 35 -8.01 11.30 1.36
CA PRO A 35 -8.57 12.12 2.43
C PRO A 35 -9.74 11.46 3.19
N MET A 36 -10.35 10.43 2.62
CA MET A 36 -11.41 9.64 3.26
C MET A 36 -10.89 8.50 4.13
N GLU A 37 -9.57 8.30 4.18
CA GLU A 37 -8.95 7.24 4.93
C GLU A 37 -9.36 7.24 6.42
N GLY A 38 -9.80 6.08 6.91
CA GLY A 38 -10.26 5.92 8.28
C GLY A 38 -11.60 6.60 8.62
N ARG A 39 -12.30 7.21 7.65
CA ARG A 39 -13.67 7.73 7.86
C ARG A 39 -14.70 6.60 7.76
N TYR A 40 -15.85 6.78 8.41
CA TYR A 40 -16.91 5.77 8.48
C TYR A 40 -18.28 6.44 8.66
N LEU A 41 -19.34 5.74 8.26
CA LEU A 41 -20.71 6.15 8.50
C LEU A 41 -21.18 5.63 9.86
N TYR A 42 -21.80 6.49 10.65
CA TYR A 42 -22.34 6.12 11.94
C TYR A 42 -23.87 5.90 11.87
N SER A 43 -24.35 4.77 12.39
CA SER A 43 -25.78 4.51 12.54
C SER A 43 -26.22 5.03 13.90
N GLN A 44 -26.84 6.21 13.92
CA GLN A 44 -27.21 6.91 15.16
C GLN A 44 -28.21 6.11 16.01
N SER A 45 -27.92 6.00 17.31
CA SER A 45 -28.85 5.64 18.37
C SER A 45 -28.28 6.22 19.68
N ASP A 46 -28.96 7.19 20.30
CA ASP A 46 -28.62 7.95 21.54
C ASP A 46 -27.17 8.44 21.74
N GLY A 47 -26.96 9.76 21.68
CA GLY A 47 -25.66 10.42 21.47
C GLY A 47 -24.55 10.32 22.54
N LYS A 48 -24.76 9.81 23.77
CA LYS A 48 -23.67 9.69 24.77
C LYS A 48 -22.78 8.46 24.57
N ILE A 49 -23.36 7.32 24.21
CA ILE A 49 -22.62 6.07 23.95
C ILE A 49 -21.81 6.20 22.65
N ASP A 50 -22.27 7.06 21.74
CA ASP A 50 -21.69 7.29 20.42
C ASP A 50 -20.31 7.98 20.52
N GLU A 51 -20.13 8.89 21.49
CA GLU A 51 -18.85 9.57 21.74
C GLU A 51 -17.77 8.62 22.30
N ASP A 52 -18.14 7.74 23.24
CA ASP A 52 -17.20 6.77 23.81
C ASP A 52 -16.78 5.73 22.75
N MET A 53 -17.72 5.25 21.93
CA MET A 53 -17.41 4.38 20.79
C MET A 53 -16.47 5.07 19.80
N ALA A 54 -16.73 6.32 19.43
CA ALA A 54 -15.87 7.08 18.53
C ALA A 54 -14.46 7.27 19.10
N ARG A 55 -14.34 7.54 20.41
CA ARG A 55 -13.06 7.66 21.11
C ARG A 55 -12.28 6.36 21.08
N VAL A 56 -12.93 5.23 21.34
CA VAL A 56 -12.31 3.89 21.27
C VAL A 56 -11.86 3.59 19.83
N LEU A 57 -12.73 3.79 18.83
CA LEU A 57 -12.39 3.56 17.42
C LEU A 57 -11.21 4.40 16.96
N LYS A 58 -11.16 5.67 17.35
CA LYS A 58 -10.02 6.53 17.06
C LYS A 58 -8.74 5.96 17.67
N GLY A 59 -8.77 5.62 18.97
CA GLY A 59 -7.63 5.04 19.67
C GLY A 59 -7.14 3.72 19.07
N GLU A 60 -8.04 2.85 18.61
CA GLU A 60 -7.67 1.60 17.95
C GLU A 60 -7.08 1.84 16.55
N LYS A 61 -7.65 2.75 15.74
CA LYS A 61 -7.10 3.11 14.42
C LYS A 61 -5.72 3.75 14.52
N ASP A 62 -5.48 4.61 15.52
CA ASP A 62 -4.20 5.31 15.69
C ASP A 62 -3.03 4.34 15.99
N LYS A 63 -3.33 3.19 16.59
CA LYS A 63 -2.37 2.11 16.88
C LYS A 63 -2.06 1.25 15.65
N ILE A 64 -2.92 1.25 14.65
CA ILE A 64 -2.74 0.45 13.43
C ILE A 64 -1.77 1.17 12.49
N ARG A 65 -0.90 0.39 11.85
CA ARG A 65 -0.10 0.80 10.71
C ARG A 65 -0.52 0.00 9.49
N VAL A 66 -0.51 0.65 8.33
CA VAL A 66 -1.01 0.14 7.06
C VAL A 66 0.13 0.16 6.04
N CYS A 67 0.42 -1.00 5.46
CA CYS A 67 1.23 -1.09 4.25
C CYS A 67 0.34 -1.44 3.06
N SER A 68 0.17 -0.48 2.16
CA SER A 68 -0.62 -0.60 0.93
C SER A 68 0.22 -1.16 -0.22
N LEU A 69 -0.28 -2.22 -0.84
CA LEU A 69 0.28 -2.88 -2.02
C LEU A 69 -0.80 -3.07 -3.08
N SER A 70 -0.41 -3.21 -4.34
CA SER A 70 -1.32 -3.51 -5.45
C SER A 70 -1.15 -4.95 -5.93
N ARG A 71 -2.25 -5.55 -6.40
CA ARG A 71 -2.21 -6.83 -7.13
C ARG A 71 -1.76 -6.68 -8.58
N ASP A 72 -1.89 -5.49 -9.17
CA ASP A 72 -1.64 -5.26 -10.59
C ASP A 72 -0.35 -4.42 -10.79
N PRO A 73 0.70 -4.99 -11.41
CA PRO A 73 1.91 -4.24 -11.76
C PRO A 73 1.80 -3.43 -13.06
N ASN A 74 0.71 -3.59 -13.82
CA ASN A 74 0.55 -2.98 -15.14
C ASN A 74 -0.48 -1.83 -15.16
N ASN A 75 -0.97 -1.40 -13.99
CA ASN A 75 -1.99 -0.35 -13.94
C ASN A 75 -1.40 1.03 -14.27
N GLU A 76 -1.87 1.63 -15.37
CA GLU A 76 -1.39 2.92 -15.89
C GLU A 76 -1.59 4.09 -14.91
N LEU A 77 -2.70 4.08 -14.17
CA LEU A 77 -2.99 5.11 -13.16
C LEU A 77 -2.06 4.96 -11.96
N MET A 78 -1.79 3.72 -11.52
CA MET A 78 -0.81 3.46 -10.45
C MET A 78 0.59 3.94 -10.82
N TRP A 79 1.04 3.65 -12.05
CA TRP A 79 2.32 4.15 -12.55
C TRP A 79 2.36 5.68 -12.60
N SER A 80 1.25 6.31 -13.01
CA SER A 80 1.13 7.76 -13.11
C SER A 80 1.18 8.44 -11.74
N HIS A 81 0.43 7.93 -10.76
CA HIS A 81 0.30 8.54 -9.44
C HIS A 81 1.45 8.20 -8.48
N TYR A 82 1.94 6.95 -8.50
CA TYR A 82 2.81 6.45 -7.44
C TYR A 82 4.23 6.11 -7.88
N ALA A 83 4.51 6.11 -9.18
CA ALA A 83 5.84 5.85 -9.74
C ALA A 83 6.35 7.01 -10.62
N GLU A 84 6.18 8.24 -10.12
CA GLU A 84 6.73 9.47 -10.74
C GLU A 84 6.35 9.65 -12.22
N GLY A 85 5.12 9.30 -12.59
CA GLY A 85 4.71 9.37 -14.00
C GLY A 85 5.51 8.43 -14.88
N HIS A 86 5.57 7.15 -14.52
CA HIS A 86 6.30 6.09 -15.23
C HIS A 86 7.83 6.20 -15.22
N LYS A 87 8.41 7.07 -14.40
CA LYS A 87 9.88 7.21 -14.25
C LYS A 87 10.44 6.40 -13.08
N GLY A 88 9.58 5.96 -12.17
CA GLY A 88 9.92 5.17 -11.01
C GLY A 88 9.89 3.66 -11.26
N VAL A 89 9.60 2.90 -10.21
CA VAL A 89 9.59 1.43 -10.20
C VAL A 89 8.31 0.87 -9.60
N ALA A 90 8.00 -0.38 -9.95
CA ALA A 90 7.12 -1.24 -9.17
C ALA A 90 7.95 -2.39 -8.56
N ILE A 91 7.91 -2.52 -7.24
CA ILE A 91 8.70 -3.51 -6.49
C ILE A 91 7.76 -4.67 -6.16
N GLY A 92 8.00 -5.83 -6.78
CA GLY A 92 7.26 -7.06 -6.53
C GLY A 92 7.80 -7.79 -5.30
N VAL A 93 6.94 -7.99 -4.31
CA VAL A 93 7.29 -8.58 -3.02
C VAL A 93 6.37 -9.72 -2.63
N GLU A 94 6.93 -10.69 -1.92
CA GLU A 94 6.17 -11.69 -1.19
C GLU A 94 6.10 -11.33 0.29
N ILE A 95 4.92 -11.55 0.87
CA ILE A 95 4.65 -11.31 2.28
C ILE A 95 4.55 -12.65 2.97
N ASN A 96 5.20 -12.78 4.13
CA ASN A 96 4.99 -13.92 5.02
C ASN A 96 3.60 -13.83 5.65
N SER A 97 2.56 -14.29 4.94
CA SER A 97 1.16 -14.18 5.34
C SER A 97 0.86 -14.72 6.75
N PRO A 98 1.45 -15.83 7.23
CA PRO A 98 1.29 -16.27 8.63
C PRO A 98 1.66 -15.23 9.70
N LYS A 99 2.56 -14.29 9.38
CA LYS A 99 3.04 -13.26 10.32
C LYS A 99 2.16 -12.00 10.34
N TYR A 100 1.34 -11.81 9.31
CA TYR A 100 0.71 -10.52 9.04
C TYR A 100 -0.77 -10.66 8.70
N THR A 101 -1.60 -9.74 9.22
CA THR A 101 -2.98 -9.61 8.77
C THR A 101 -2.98 -8.91 7.41
N VAL A 102 -3.25 -9.66 6.35
CA VAL A 102 -3.38 -9.14 4.97
C VAL A 102 -4.84 -9.20 4.55
N ARG A 103 -5.39 -8.12 4.00
CA ARG A 103 -6.76 -8.09 3.46
C ARG A 103 -6.83 -7.31 2.15
N PRO A 104 -7.65 -7.75 1.19
CA PRO A 104 -8.02 -6.93 0.05
C PRO A 104 -8.87 -5.75 0.53
N ILE A 105 -8.77 -4.62 -0.17
CA ILE A 105 -9.69 -3.50 0.01
C ILE A 105 -11.04 -3.78 -0.64
N ILE A 106 -12.09 -3.38 0.06
CA ILE A 106 -13.47 -3.38 -0.41
C ILE A 106 -13.80 -1.96 -0.91
N TYR A 107 -14.25 -1.88 -2.16
CA TYR A 107 -14.52 -0.62 -2.86
C TYR A 107 -16.02 -0.32 -2.94
N ASP A 108 -16.69 -0.25 -1.78
CA ASP A 108 -18.13 0.02 -1.63
C ASP A 108 -18.42 1.32 -0.87
N GLY A 109 -17.39 2.15 -0.66
CA GLY A 109 -17.49 3.43 0.01
C GLY A 109 -17.10 3.39 1.49
N LEU A 110 -17.76 4.19 2.31
CA LEU A 110 -17.44 4.30 3.73
C LEU A 110 -18.13 3.17 4.53
N HIS A 111 -17.33 2.41 5.29
CA HIS A 111 -17.86 1.37 6.16
C HIS A 111 -18.86 1.92 7.18
N ARG A 112 -19.95 1.19 7.43
CA ARG A 112 -21.01 1.60 8.37
C ARG A 112 -20.86 0.90 9.72
N ILE A 113 -20.70 1.69 10.78
CA ILE A 113 -20.59 1.21 12.16
C ILE A 113 -21.79 1.70 12.99
N GLY A 114 -22.27 0.84 13.89
CA GLY A 114 -23.25 1.13 14.93
C GLY A 114 -23.06 0.18 16.10
N ARG A 115 -23.92 0.29 17.12
CA ARG A 115 -23.78 -0.52 18.36
C ARG A 115 -23.79 -2.02 18.10
N ASN A 116 -24.60 -2.48 17.14
CA ASN A 116 -24.81 -3.92 16.90
C ASN A 116 -23.63 -4.60 16.17
N ASN A 117 -22.77 -3.83 15.49
CA ASN A 117 -21.63 -4.39 14.74
C ASN A 117 -20.27 -3.88 15.26
N PHE A 118 -20.26 -3.02 16.29
CA PHE A 118 -19.03 -2.56 16.93
C PHE A 118 -18.35 -3.68 17.71
N ASN A 119 -17.10 -3.97 17.37
CA ASN A 119 -16.29 -5.02 17.98
C ASN A 119 -14.79 -4.72 17.81
N ALA A 120 -13.92 -5.61 18.30
CA ALA A 120 -12.47 -5.43 18.25
C ALA A 120 -11.88 -5.33 16.82
N GLY A 121 -12.58 -5.89 15.81
CA GLY A 121 -12.19 -5.82 14.40
C GLY A 121 -12.61 -4.53 13.69
N SER A 122 -13.49 -3.72 14.28
CA SER A 122 -14.12 -2.58 13.59
C SER A 122 -13.10 -1.55 13.07
N ALA A 123 -11.97 -1.37 13.74
CA ALA A 123 -10.92 -0.47 13.26
C ALA A 123 -10.28 -0.97 11.94
N ILE A 124 -9.99 -2.26 11.85
CA ILE A 124 -9.47 -2.88 10.61
C ILE A 124 -10.57 -2.89 9.55
N ASP A 125 -11.82 -3.16 9.92
CA ASP A 125 -12.93 -3.17 8.97
C ASP A 125 -13.10 -1.78 8.31
N ILE A 126 -13.10 -0.70 9.10
CA ILE A 126 -13.11 0.68 8.57
C ILE A 126 -11.93 0.92 7.62
N LEU A 127 -10.72 0.53 8.03
CA LEU A 127 -9.50 0.71 7.22
C LEU A 127 -9.40 -0.29 6.05
N SER A 128 -10.39 -1.16 5.85
CA SER A 128 -10.47 -2.09 4.72
C SER A 128 -11.48 -1.65 3.67
N HIS A 129 -12.09 -0.46 3.82
CA HIS A 129 -13.08 0.07 2.89
C HIS A 129 -12.58 1.39 2.29
N LYS A 130 -12.86 1.59 1.00
CA LYS A 130 -12.44 2.78 0.24
C LYS A 130 -13.51 3.16 -0.78
N LEU A 131 -13.48 4.41 -1.23
CA LEU A 131 -14.33 4.86 -2.34
C LEU A 131 -13.98 4.10 -3.63
N ASP A 132 -15.01 3.82 -4.42
CA ASP A 132 -14.97 3.17 -5.74
C ASP A 132 -14.01 3.83 -6.74
N VAL A 133 -13.85 5.15 -6.67
CA VAL A 133 -12.88 5.89 -7.51
C VAL A 133 -11.44 5.37 -7.38
N TRP A 134 -11.10 4.68 -6.29
CA TRP A 134 -9.77 4.09 -6.05
C TRP A 134 -9.67 2.61 -6.40
N GLU A 135 -10.72 1.99 -6.97
CA GLU A 135 -10.74 0.56 -7.31
C GLU A 135 -9.58 0.15 -8.22
N TYR A 136 -9.14 1.06 -9.09
CA TYR A 136 -7.99 0.85 -9.99
C TYR A 136 -6.69 0.51 -9.25
N GLU A 137 -6.58 0.81 -7.96
CA GLU A 137 -5.38 0.47 -7.18
C GLU A 137 -5.24 -1.03 -6.93
N ALA A 138 -6.35 -1.80 -7.03
CA ALA A 138 -6.40 -3.23 -6.73
C ALA A 138 -5.68 -3.55 -5.40
N GLU A 139 -6.01 -2.77 -4.37
CA GLU A 139 -5.23 -2.65 -3.15
C GLU A 139 -5.37 -3.90 -2.25
N GLU A 140 -4.25 -4.32 -1.69
CA GLU A 140 -4.07 -5.29 -0.62
C GLU A 140 -3.35 -4.58 0.52
N ARG A 141 -3.94 -4.59 1.72
CA ARG A 141 -3.39 -3.94 2.91
C ARG A 141 -2.85 -4.94 3.89
N ILE A 142 -1.68 -4.61 4.41
CA ILE A 142 -1.07 -5.28 5.55
C ILE A 142 -1.29 -4.41 6.78
N PHE A 143 -1.91 -4.97 7.81
CA PHE A 143 -2.19 -4.29 9.08
C PHE A 143 -1.22 -4.75 10.16
N THR A 144 -0.50 -3.81 10.75
CA THR A 144 0.45 -4.07 11.83
C THR A 144 0.20 -3.17 13.04
N PRO A 145 -0.14 -3.72 14.22
CA PRO A 145 -0.27 -2.93 15.44
C PRO A 145 1.10 -2.40 15.89
N ASN A 146 1.26 -1.08 15.99
CA ASN A 146 2.44 -0.37 16.50
C ASN A 146 3.80 -0.70 15.83
N LYS A 147 3.83 -1.51 14.77
CA LYS A 147 5.06 -1.81 13.99
C LYS A 147 5.07 -0.97 12.72
N GLN A 148 6.11 -0.16 12.55
CA GLN A 148 6.27 0.76 11.42
C GLN A 148 6.79 0.09 10.15
N TYR A 149 7.23 -1.17 10.22
CA TYR A 149 7.80 -1.88 9.08
C TYR A 149 7.25 -3.28 8.94
N VAL A 150 7.00 -3.68 7.70
CA VAL A 150 6.63 -5.03 7.30
C VAL A 150 7.85 -5.67 6.67
N ASP A 151 8.22 -6.85 7.14
CA ASP A 151 9.31 -7.65 6.57
C ASP A 151 8.77 -8.33 5.31
N VAL A 152 9.50 -8.22 4.20
CA VAL A 152 9.07 -8.70 2.88
C VAL A 152 10.21 -9.44 2.20
N GLU A 153 9.90 -10.25 1.21
CA GLU A 153 10.91 -10.80 0.31
C GLU A 153 10.75 -10.17 -1.07
N ILE A 154 11.79 -9.47 -1.53
CA ILE A 154 11.74 -8.80 -2.84
C ILE A 154 12.08 -9.84 -3.91
N LYS A 155 11.19 -10.01 -4.88
CA LYS A 155 11.35 -10.97 -5.98
C LYS A 155 11.70 -10.30 -7.29
N GLN A 156 11.11 -9.12 -7.54
CA GLN A 156 11.34 -8.40 -8.78
C GLN A 156 11.26 -6.89 -8.63
N ILE A 157 11.92 -6.18 -9.55
CA ILE A 157 11.78 -4.75 -9.77
C ILE A 157 11.43 -4.53 -11.23
N ILE A 158 10.33 -3.81 -11.45
CA ILE A 158 9.88 -3.40 -12.76
C ILE A 158 10.28 -1.93 -12.94
N CYS A 159 11.11 -1.64 -13.93
CA CYS A 159 11.51 -0.28 -14.28
C CYS A 159 10.43 0.37 -15.16
N GLY A 160 10.01 1.59 -14.81
CA GLY A 160 8.97 2.31 -15.54
C GLY A 160 9.32 2.61 -16.99
N SER A 161 8.29 2.70 -17.83
CA SER A 161 8.43 2.86 -19.29
C SER A 161 9.10 4.17 -19.73
N ARG A 162 9.10 5.19 -18.85
CA ARG A 162 9.70 6.50 -19.09
C ARG A 162 11.00 6.73 -18.31
N MET A 163 11.49 5.71 -17.61
CA MET A 163 12.76 5.78 -16.89
C MET A 163 13.92 6.02 -17.87
N SER A 164 14.85 6.90 -17.50
CA SER A 164 16.03 7.16 -18.33
C SER A 164 16.96 5.94 -18.36
N THR A 165 17.71 5.77 -19.45
CA THR A 165 18.73 4.70 -19.55
C THR A 165 19.77 4.78 -18.43
N GLN A 166 20.12 6.01 -18.01
CA GLN A 166 21.08 6.24 -16.93
C GLN A 166 20.53 5.76 -15.58
N ASP A 167 19.31 6.16 -15.22
CA ASP A 167 18.69 5.75 -13.96
C ASP A 167 18.45 4.24 -13.92
N LYS A 168 18.01 3.67 -15.05
CA LYS A 168 17.83 2.23 -15.18
C LYS A 168 19.14 1.47 -14.97
N GLY A 169 20.22 1.89 -15.63
CA GLY A 169 21.54 1.28 -15.45
C GLY A 169 22.02 1.35 -14.00
N PHE A 170 21.84 2.50 -13.35
CA PHE A 170 22.20 2.69 -11.94
C PHE A 170 21.38 1.80 -11.00
N ILE A 171 20.05 1.71 -11.19
CA ILE A 171 19.18 0.84 -10.39
C ILE A 171 19.58 -0.63 -10.57
N THR A 172 19.83 -1.05 -11.82
CA THR A 172 20.27 -2.41 -12.12
C THR A 172 21.56 -2.74 -11.38
N GLU A 173 22.60 -1.94 -11.54
CA GLU A 173 23.90 -2.17 -10.89
C GLU A 173 23.80 -2.19 -9.36
N LEU A 174 23.02 -1.27 -8.78
CA LEU A 174 22.80 -1.21 -7.34
C LEU A 174 22.13 -2.47 -6.82
N VAL A 175 21.04 -2.90 -7.45
CA VAL A 175 20.24 -4.04 -7.01
C VAL A 175 21.05 -5.33 -7.15
N GLU A 176 21.75 -5.52 -8.26
CA GLU A 176 22.61 -6.68 -8.50
C GLU A 176 23.73 -6.80 -7.43
N LYS A 177 24.31 -5.67 -7.00
CA LYS A 177 25.33 -5.66 -5.94
C LYS A 177 24.77 -5.99 -4.56
N ILE A 178 23.51 -5.66 -4.28
CA ILE A 178 22.87 -5.92 -2.98
C ILE A 178 22.30 -7.32 -2.93
N ASN A 179 21.52 -7.69 -3.94
CA ASN A 179 20.91 -9.00 -4.08
C ASN A 179 20.72 -9.37 -5.56
N PRO A 180 21.61 -10.18 -6.14
CA PRO A 180 21.53 -10.59 -7.54
C PRO A 180 20.38 -11.56 -7.83
N SER A 181 19.66 -12.06 -6.83
CA SER A 181 18.49 -12.91 -7.05
C SER A 181 17.22 -12.13 -7.40
N ILE A 182 17.22 -10.80 -7.27
CA ILE A 182 16.06 -9.96 -7.60
C ILE A 182 16.00 -9.81 -9.13
N GLU A 183 14.88 -10.23 -9.72
CA GLU A 183 14.66 -10.08 -11.16
C GLU A 183 14.43 -8.60 -11.52
N ILE A 184 15.08 -8.10 -12.58
CA ILE A 184 14.88 -6.72 -13.05
C ILE A 184 14.33 -6.76 -14.47
N ILE A 185 13.12 -6.24 -14.63
CA ILE A 185 12.39 -6.21 -15.91
C ILE A 185 11.90 -4.80 -16.23
N ASN A 186 11.36 -4.60 -17.43
CA ASN A 186 10.77 -3.33 -17.84
C ASN A 186 9.25 -3.41 -17.81
N ALA A 187 8.62 -2.29 -17.45
CA ALA A 187 7.19 -2.12 -17.61
C ALA A 187 6.83 -2.30 -19.09
N ARG A 188 5.69 -2.93 -19.34
CA ARG A 188 5.20 -3.12 -20.70
C ARG A 188 4.94 -1.74 -21.31
N THR A 189 5.55 -1.46 -22.45
CA THR A 189 5.08 -0.40 -23.33
C THR A 189 4.02 -1.02 -24.22
N ASN A 190 2.79 -0.51 -24.12
CA ASN A 190 1.72 -1.01 -24.96
C ASN A 190 1.99 -0.53 -26.40
N SER A 191 2.63 -1.38 -27.20
CA SER A 191 3.08 -1.07 -28.56
C SER A 191 1.93 -0.80 -29.56
N ALA A 192 0.68 -0.89 -29.10
CA ALA A 192 -0.52 -0.54 -29.84
C ALA A 192 -0.81 0.98 -29.89
N TYR A 193 -0.14 1.78 -29.05
CA TYR A 193 -0.25 3.24 -29.05
C TYR A 193 1.11 3.83 -29.45
N VAL A 194 1.29 4.02 -30.75
CA VAL A 194 2.42 4.77 -31.33
C VAL A 194 1.91 6.13 -31.79
#